data_AF-A0A6P2QZ85-F1
#
_entry.id   AF-A0A6P2QZ85-F1
#
_cell.length_a   1.000
_cell.length_b   1.000
_cell.length_c   1.000
_cell.angle_alpha   90.00
_cell.angle_beta   90.00
_cell.angle_gamma   90.00
#
_symmetry.space_group_name_H-M   'P 1'
#
loop_
_entity.id
_entity.type
_entity.pdbx_description
1 polymer ?
#
loop_
_entity_poly.entity_id
_entity_poly.type
_entity_poly.pdbx_seq_one_letter_code
_entity_poly.pdbx_strand_id
1 'polypeptide(L)' 'MSQTYGSQVFGPVYDVVVPVIMAAAFIYFGVRARGMTADERAKLPRIIGNWKACLFFAVLSMLMAIARCIRG' A
#
# COMPACT_ATOMS: atom_id res chain seq x y z
N MET A 1 -8.01 34.03 2.20
CA MET A 1 -7.37 32.71 2.03
C MET A 1 -8.37 31.63 2.42
N SER A 2 -9.21 31.19 1.49
CA SER A 2 -10.14 30.08 1.70
C SER A 2 -9.37 28.77 1.54
N GLN A 3 -8.62 28.39 2.57
CA GLN A 3 -8.19 27.00 2.72
C GLN A 3 -9.47 26.24 3.07
N THR A 4 -10.13 25.76 2.02
CA THR A 4 -11.41 25.05 2.02
C THR A 4 -11.50 24.08 3.19
N TYR A 5 -12.57 24.19 3.99
CA TYR A 5 -12.93 23.26 5.08
C TYR A 5 -12.73 21.78 4.71
N GLY A 6 -12.88 21.45 3.43
CA GLY A 6 -12.56 20.14 2.87
C GLY A 6 -11.11 19.68 3.09
N SER A 7 -10.08 20.52 2.98
CA SER A 7 -8.70 20.06 3.16
C SER A 7 -8.37 19.70 4.61
N GLN A 8 -9.03 20.33 5.60
CA GLN A 8 -8.85 20.01 7.02
C GLN A 8 -9.52 18.69 7.41
N VAL A 9 -10.64 18.33 6.78
CA VAL A 9 -11.38 17.11 7.10
C VAL A 9 -10.96 15.94 6.20
N PHE A 10 -10.77 16.18 4.91
CA PHE A 10 -10.37 15.14 3.95
C PHE A 10 -8.88 14.87 3.95
N GLY A 11 -8.01 15.82 4.29
CA GLY A 11 -6.57 15.61 4.38
C GLY A 11 -6.18 14.43 5.30
N PRO A 12 -6.63 14.42 6.57
CA PRO A 12 -6.39 13.31 7.48
C PRO A 12 -6.98 11.99 6.99
N VAL A 13 -8.15 12.03 6.36
CA VAL A 13 -8.81 10.83 5.80
C VAL A 13 -7.98 10.26 4.64
N TYR A 14 -7.49 11.08 3.72
CA TYR A 14 -6.62 10.63 2.63
C TYR A 14 -5.28 10.12 3.14
N ASP A 15 -4.71 10.73 4.18
CA ASP A 15 -3.47 10.27 4.83
C ASP A 15 -3.59 8.86 5.42
N VAL A 16 -4.80 8.40 5.77
CA VAL A 16 -5.05 7.04 6.28
C VAL A 16 -5.55 6.10 5.19
N VAL A 17 -6.48 6.55 4.34
CA VAL A 17 -7.11 5.72 3.31
C VAL A 17 -6.10 5.30 2.23
N VAL A 18 -5.21 6.20 1.80
CA VAL A 18 -4.21 5.92 0.77
C VAL A 18 -3.25 4.78 1.18
N PRO A 19 -2.60 4.82 2.36
CA PRO A 19 -1.71 3.72 2.76
C PRO A 19 -2.46 2.42 3.06
N VAL A 20 -3.73 2.46 3.49
CA VAL A 20 -4.57 1.26 3.64
C VAL A 20 -4.85 0.60 2.30
N ILE A 21 -5.25 1.38 1.28
CA ILE A 21 -5.47 0.88 -0.08
C ILE A 21 -4.17 0.31 -0.66
N MET A 22 -3.04 1.00 -0.47
CA MET A 22 -1.73 0.52 -0.91
C MET A 22 -1.34 -0.79 -0.23
N ALA A 23 -1.53 -0.91 1.09
CA ALA A 23 -1.26 -2.15 1.82
C ALA A 23 -2.12 -3.31 1.29
N ALA A 24 -3.42 -3.09 1.04
CA ALA A 24 -4.30 -4.10 0.46
C ALA A 24 -3.85 -4.53 -0.94
N ALA A 25 -3.45 -3.57 -1.79
CA ALA A 25 -2.91 -3.87 -3.12
C ALA A 25 -1.63 -4.70 -3.03
N PHE A 26 -0.67 -4.33 -2.17
CA PHE A 26 0.57 -5.08 -1.97
C PHE A 26 0.33 -6.49 -1.42
N ILE A 27 -0.63 -6.67 -0.51
CA ILE A 27 -1.02 -8.00 -0.01
C ILE A 27 -1.61 -8.84 -1.15
N TYR A 28 -2.54 -8.28 -1.93
CA TYR A 28 -3.14 -8.97 -3.08
C TYR A 28 -2.09 -9.42 -4.09
N PHE A 29 -1.17 -8.53 -4.49
CA PHE A 29 -0.08 -8.87 -5.38
C PHE A 29 0.90 -9.88 -4.76
N GLY A 30 1.20 -9.77 -3.47
CA GLY A 30 2.08 -10.71 -2.76
C GLY A 30 1.50 -12.12 -2.67
N VAL A 31 0.20 -12.26 -2.39
CA VAL A 31 -0.51 -13.55 -2.39
C VAL A 31 -0.57 -14.13 -3.80
N ARG A 32 -0.89 -13.30 -4.80
CA ARG A 32 -0.94 -13.74 -6.21
C ARG A 32 0.43 -14.17 -6.73
N ALA A 33 1.49 -13.48 -6.33
CA ALA A 33 2.87 -13.83 -6.68
C ALA A 33 3.35 -15.16 -6.06
N ARG A 34 2.72 -15.63 -4.98
CA ARG A 34 2.99 -16.95 -4.37
C ARG A 34 2.43 -18.11 -5.20
N GLY A 35 1.30 -17.89 -5.88
CA GLY A 35 0.65 -18.89 -6.72
C GLY A 35 1.04 -18.85 -8.20
N MET A 36 1.87 -17.87 -8.61
CA MET A 36 2.28 -17.71 -9.99
C MET A 36 3.30 -18.76 -10.43
N THR A 37 3.03 -19.35 -11.59
CA THR A 37 3.98 -20.20 -12.30
C THR A 37 5.16 -19.40 -12.85
N ALA A 38 6.28 -20.06 -13.14
CA ALA A 38 7.50 -19.40 -13.62
C ALA A 38 7.26 -18.57 -14.91
N ASP A 39 6.41 -19.06 -15.81
CA ASP A 39 6.02 -18.39 -17.05
C ASP A 39 5.19 -17.11 -16.82
N GLU A 40 4.28 -17.13 -15.86
CA GLU A 40 3.50 -15.93 -15.51
C GLU A 40 4.37 -14.88 -14.82
N ARG A 41 5.32 -15.33 -14.00
CA ARG A 41 6.28 -14.46 -13.30
C ARG A 41 7.24 -13.76 -14.25
N ALA A 42 7.54 -14.38 -15.41
CA ALA A 42 8.37 -13.79 -16.45
C ALA A 42 7.70 -12.61 -17.19
N LYS A 43 6.37 -12.52 -17.17
CA LYS A 43 5.59 -11.42 -17.78
C LYS A 43 5.39 -10.23 -16.86
N LEU A 44 5.74 -10.35 -15.59
CA LEU A 44 5.62 -9.28 -14.60
C LEU A 44 6.98 -8.64 -14.27
N PRO A 45 7.00 -7.36 -13.86
CA PRO A 45 8.20 -6.75 -13.33
C PRO A 45 8.73 -7.60 -12.16
N ARG A 46 10.05 -7.85 -12.13
CA ARG A 46 10.72 -8.66 -11.09
C ARG A 46 10.34 -8.29 -9.65
N ILE A 47 9.95 -7.03 -9.43
CA ILE A 47 9.52 -6.48 -8.14
C ILE A 47 8.18 -7.10 -7.69
N ILE A 48 7.19 -7.21 -8.60
CA ILE A 48 5.85 -7.75 -8.30
C ILE A 48 5.90 -9.27 -8.20
N GLY A 49 6.78 -9.90 -8.96
CA GLY A 49 6.99 -11.34 -8.87
C GLY A 49 7.53 -11.79 -7.51
N ASN A 50 8.14 -10.92 -6.69
CA ASN A 50 8.75 -11.32 -5.43
C ASN A 50 7.80 -11.11 -4.24
N TRP A 51 7.06 -12.16 -3.86
CA TRP A 51 6.08 -12.14 -2.78
C TRP A 51 6.61 -11.57 -1.46
N LYS A 52 7.90 -11.79 -1.16
CA LYS A 52 8.59 -11.24 0.02
C LYS A 52 8.69 -9.71 -0.05
N ALA A 53 9.01 -9.16 -1.22
CA ALA A 53 9.10 -7.71 -1.41
C ALA A 53 7.72 -7.06 -1.31
N CYS A 54 6.70 -7.64 -1.95
CA CYS A 54 5.31 -7.14 -1.83
C CYS A 54 4.83 -7.13 -0.38
N LEU A 55 5.04 -8.20 0.40
CA LEU A 55 4.69 -8.22 1.81
C LEU A 55 5.49 -7.21 2.64
N PHE A 56 6.79 -7.05 2.35
CA PHE A 56 7.60 -6.05 3.02
C PHE A 56 7.05 -4.63 2.80
N PHE A 57 6.71 -4.27 1.55
CA PHE A 57 6.08 -2.99 1.25
C PHE A 57 4.68 -2.85 1.88
N ALA A 58 3.88 -3.92 1.93
CA ALA A 58 2.60 -3.90 2.62
C ALA A 58 2.75 -3.58 4.12
N VAL A 59 3.69 -4.23 4.81
CA VAL A 59 3.98 -3.98 6.23
C VAL A 59 4.48 -2.54 6.42
N LEU A 60 5.34 -2.05 5.53
CA LEU A 60 5.89 -0.70 5.60
C LEU A 60 4.82 0.37 5.38
N SER A 61 3.91 0.17 4.43
CA SER A 61 2.73 1.04 4.25
C SER A 61 1.81 1.02 5.46
N MET A 62 1.59 -0.14 6.08
CA MET A 62 0.77 -0.27 7.29
C MET A 62 1.41 0.44 8.49
N LEU A 63 2.73 0.31 8.66
CA LEU A 63 3.49 1.03 9.69
C LEU A 63 3.45 2.54 9.48
N MET A 64 3.53 3.04 8.24
CA MET A 64 3.36 4.47 7.94
C MET A 64 1.96 4.96 8.31
N ALA A 65 0.91 4.19 7.99
CA ALA A 65 -0.46 4.53 8.36
C ALA A 65 -0.61 4.62 9.89
N ILE A 66 -0.10 3.62 10.62
CA ILE A 66 -0.13 3.60 12.09
C ILE A 66 0.67 4.77 12.67
N ALA A 67 1.88 5.03 12.17
CA ALA A 67 2.71 6.13 12.63
C ALA A 67 2.05 7.49 12.38
N ARG A 68 1.32 7.67 11.27
CA ARG A 68 0.52 8.87 10.99
C ARG A 68 -0.69 8.98 11.93
N CYS A 69 -1.38 7.88 12.23
CA CYS A 69 -2.46 7.88 13.21
C CYS A 69 -1.98 8.20 14.63
N ILE A 70 -0.77 7.74 15.03
CA ILE A 70 -0.20 8.00 16.37
C ILE A 70 0.41 9.40 16.48
N ARG A 71 0.94 9.96 15.37
CA ARG A 71 1.40 11.36 15.29
C ARG A 71 0.26 12.36 15.09
N GLY A 72 -1.00 11.90 15.06
CA GLY A 72 -2.19 12.74 14.99
C GLY A 72 -2.27 13.73 16.14
#